data_AF-A0A6S7JSV1-F1
#
_entry.id   AF-A0A6S7JSV1-F1
#
_cell.length_a   1.000
_cell.length_b   1.000
_cell.length_c   1.000
_cell.angle_alpha   90.00
_cell.angle_beta   90.00
_cell.angle_gamma   90.00
#
_symmetry.space_group_name_H-M   'P 1'
#
loop_
_entity.id
_entity.type
_entity.pdbx_description
1 polymer ?
#
loop_
_entity_poly.entity_id
_entity_poly.type
_entity_poly.pdbx_seq_one_letter_code
_entity_poly.pdbx_strand_id
1 'polypeptide(L)'
;MVEEQAEPQPLQQPAVQIMQSVTITPMPEFCPDAKIGTSLSTRWNNWQSDFEMYITASGITDPKRKRALLLYQAGPRVREIFKQIPETGTDTDCNIVKEKLKAYFDPQKNRGTKFIVLDKQLKNTMRH
;
A
#
# COMPACT_ATOMS: atom_id res chain seq x y z
N MET A 1 57.18 40.89 11.67
CA MET A 1 56.95 39.47 11.98
C MET A 1 55.82 39.42 12.99
N VAL A 2 54.61 39.06 12.54
CA VAL A 2 53.56 38.58 13.44
C VAL A 2 52.95 37.42 12.68
N GLU A 3 53.26 36.21 13.12
CA GLU A 3 52.69 34.97 12.62
C GLU A 3 51.19 34.98 12.97
N GLU A 4 50.34 35.10 11.95
CA GLU A 4 48.92 34.84 12.08
C GLU A 4 48.74 33.33 12.25
N GLN A 5 48.61 32.90 13.50
CA GLN A 5 48.30 31.53 13.86
C GLN A 5 46.92 31.18 13.30
N ALA A 6 46.91 30.39 12.23
CA ALA A 6 45.71 29.73 11.73
C ALA A 6 45.19 28.76 12.80
N GLU A 7 44.09 29.13 13.44
CA GLU A 7 43.34 28.26 14.34
C GLU A 7 42.81 27.05 13.54
N PRO A 8 43.06 25.80 13.98
CA PRO A 8 42.59 24.63 13.25
C PRO A 8 41.08 24.54 13.36
N GLN A 9 40.38 24.75 12.25
CA GLN A 9 38.94 24.52 12.18
C GLN A 9 38.64 23.06 12.50
N PRO A 10 37.66 22.77 13.37
CA PRO A 10 37.29 21.40 13.65
C PRO A 10 36.82 20.76 12.34
N LEU A 11 37.48 19.66 11.97
CA LEU A 11 37.05 18.75 10.90
C LEU A 11 35.56 18.50 11.09
N GLN A 12 34.73 19.12 10.25
CA GLN A 12 33.31 18.85 10.20
C GLN A 12 33.16 17.37 9.86
N GLN A 13 32.84 16.58 10.88
CA GLN A 13 32.35 15.22 10.68
C GLN A 13 31.16 15.34 9.72
N PRO A 14 31.04 14.47 8.68
CA PRO A 14 29.86 14.48 7.85
C PRO A 14 28.66 14.34 8.77
N ALA A 15 27.76 15.32 8.75
CA ALA A 15 26.57 15.33 9.56
C ALA A 15 25.85 13.99 9.36
N VAL A 16 25.98 13.09 10.34
CA VAL A 16 25.16 11.89 10.40
C VAL A 16 23.78 12.42 10.70
N GLN A 17 22.99 12.62 9.64
CA GLN A 17 21.58 12.97 9.76
C GLN A 17 20.94 11.83 10.53
N ILE A 18 20.79 12.01 11.84
CA ILE A 18 20.06 11.09 12.70
C ILE A 18 18.64 11.14 12.14
N MET A 19 18.25 10.16 11.33
CA MET A 19 16.86 9.96 10.98
C MET A 19 16.16 9.74 12.31
N GLN A 20 15.52 10.79 12.83
CA GLN A 20 14.70 10.70 14.01
C GLN A 20 13.62 9.67 13.68
N SER A 21 13.75 8.47 14.25
CA SER A 21 12.75 7.42 14.10
C SER A 21 11.50 7.89 14.84
N VAL A 22 10.59 8.55 14.14
CA VAL A 22 9.26 8.82 14.67
C VAL A 22 8.62 7.44 14.89
N THR A 23 8.46 7.05 16.15
CA THR A 23 7.63 5.90 16.53
C THR A 23 6.18 6.25 16.26
N ILE A 24 5.74 6.03 15.03
CA ILE A 24 4.33 6.20 14.65
C ILE A 24 3.58 4.98 15.18
N THR A 25 2.53 5.23 15.98
CA THR A 25 1.63 4.18 16.46
C THR A 25 1.11 3.38 15.26
N PRO A 26 1.26 2.05 15.25
CA PRO A 26 0.79 1.23 14.14
C PRO A 26 -0.72 1.41 13.98
N MET A 27 -1.16 1.66 12.75
CA MET A 27 -2.56 1.83 12.39
C MET A 27 -3.37 0.56 12.71
N PRO A 28 -4.64 0.64 13.15
CA PRO A 28 -5.42 -0.57 13.36
C PRO A 28 -5.57 -1.41 12.06
N GLU A 29 -5.62 -2.72 12.22
CA GLU A 29 -5.87 -3.64 11.11
C GLU A 29 -7.25 -3.39 10.47
N PHE A 30 -7.38 -3.66 9.18
CA PHE A 30 -8.67 -3.57 8.51
C PHE A 30 -9.49 -4.83 8.77
N CYS A 31 -10.63 -4.68 9.45
CA CYS A 31 -11.57 -5.77 9.74
C CYS A 31 -12.76 -5.75 8.75
N PRO A 32 -12.69 -6.41 7.58
CA PRO A 32 -13.77 -6.40 6.59
C PRO A 32 -15.07 -7.01 7.14
N ASP A 33 -14.97 -7.98 8.04
CA ASP A 33 -16.13 -8.71 8.61
C ASP A 33 -16.79 -7.97 9.79
N ALA A 34 -16.29 -6.80 10.19
CA ALA A 34 -16.88 -6.05 11.30
C ALA A 34 -18.29 -5.54 10.92
N LYS A 35 -19.27 -5.84 11.78
CA LYS A 35 -20.68 -5.45 11.62
C LYS A 35 -20.90 -3.99 12.04
N ILE A 36 -20.39 -3.07 11.22
CA ILE A 36 -20.53 -1.63 11.41
C ILE A 36 -21.55 -1.13 10.38
N GLY A 37 -22.43 -0.18 10.74
CA GLY A 37 -23.51 0.32 9.87
C GLY A 37 -23.07 1.09 8.62
N THR A 38 -21.77 1.19 8.37
CA THR A 38 -21.17 1.87 7.21
C THR A 38 -20.74 0.85 6.15
N SER A 39 -20.89 1.19 4.86
CA SER A 39 -20.53 0.29 3.76
C SER A 39 -19.06 -0.15 3.79
N LEU A 40 -18.77 -1.38 3.35
CA LEU A 40 -17.42 -1.94 3.30
C LEU A 40 -16.47 -1.10 2.44
N SER A 41 -16.95 -0.60 1.29
CA SER A 41 -16.20 0.29 0.40
C SER A 41 -15.83 1.62 1.08
N THR A 42 -16.76 2.23 1.81
CA THR A 42 -16.48 3.47 2.57
C THR A 42 -15.43 3.23 3.64
N ARG A 43 -15.54 2.12 4.40
CA ARG A 43 -14.56 1.78 5.44
C ARG A 43 -13.17 1.55 4.86
N TRP A 44 -13.07 0.88 3.71
CA TRP A 44 -11.81 0.66 3.01
C TRP A 44 -11.20 1.97 2.48
N ASN A 45 -12.01 2.88 1.95
CA ASN A 45 -11.51 4.19 1.49
C ASN A 45 -10.96 5.02 2.66
N ASN A 46 -11.65 5.05 3.80
CA ASN A 46 -11.16 5.75 4.99
C ASN A 46 -9.84 5.15 5.48
N TRP A 47 -9.77 3.83 5.61
CA TRP A 47 -8.56 3.12 6.02
C TRP A 47 -7.38 3.38 5.06
N GLN A 48 -7.63 3.41 3.75
CA GLN A 48 -6.59 3.76 2.77
C GLN A 48 -6.09 5.20 2.92
N SER A 49 -6.99 6.16 3.21
CA SER A 49 -6.61 7.56 3.47
C SER A 49 -5.68 7.65 4.68
N ASP A 50 -6.00 6.94 5.75
CA ASP A 50 -5.15 6.85 6.96
C ASP A 50 -3.80 6.21 6.64
N PHE A 51 -3.80 5.17 5.79
CA PHE A 51 -2.57 4.51 5.35
C PHE A 51 -1.65 5.44 4.54
N GLU A 52 -2.20 6.28 3.66
CA GLU A 52 -1.39 7.26 2.90
C GLU A 52 -0.76 8.30 3.83
N MET A 53 -1.50 8.75 4.84
CA MET A 53 -0.99 9.65 5.87
C MET A 53 0.12 8.95 6.68
N TYR A 54 -0.07 7.68 7.05
CA TYR A 54 0.94 6.88 7.74
C TYR A 54 2.23 6.72 6.90
N ILE A 55 2.12 6.41 5.61
CA ILE A 55 3.27 6.29 4.71
C ILE A 55 4.01 7.62 4.56
N THR A 56 3.26 8.71 4.41
CA THR A 56 3.83 10.06 4.28
C THR A 56 4.57 10.47 5.55
N ALA A 57 3.96 10.25 6.71
CA ALA A 57 4.57 10.53 8.01
C ALA A 57 5.80 9.62 8.28
N SER A 58 5.79 8.38 7.79
CA SER A 58 6.90 7.44 7.93
C SER A 58 8.08 7.72 6.98
N GLY A 59 7.93 8.64 6.02
CA GLY A 59 8.95 8.93 5.00
C GLY A 59 9.23 7.77 4.05
N ILE A 60 8.32 6.79 3.93
CA ILE A 60 8.52 5.61 3.10
C ILE A 60 8.23 5.99 1.64
N THR A 61 9.26 5.98 0.80
CA THR A 61 9.16 6.32 -0.63
C THR A 61 9.21 5.09 -1.53
N ASP A 62 9.90 4.03 -1.10
CA ASP A 62 10.09 2.81 -1.89
C ASP A 62 8.76 2.08 -2.19
N PRO A 63 8.43 1.85 -3.47
CA PRO A 63 7.14 1.30 -3.87
C PRO A 63 6.92 -0.15 -3.41
N LYS A 64 7.99 -0.96 -3.36
CA LYS A 64 7.94 -2.34 -2.87
C LYS A 64 7.63 -2.38 -1.38
N ARG A 65 8.27 -1.53 -0.58
CA ARG A 65 7.99 -1.33 0.84
C ARG A 65 6.57 -0.81 1.07
N LYS A 66 6.10 0.14 0.27
CA LYS A 66 4.70 0.61 0.35
C LYS A 66 3.70 -0.52 0.14
N ARG A 67 3.90 -1.36 -0.88
CA ARG A 67 3.02 -2.52 -1.15
C ARG A 67 3.07 -3.54 -0.02
N ALA A 68 4.26 -3.90 0.44
CA ALA A 68 4.44 -4.84 1.54
C ALA A 68 3.77 -4.33 2.82
N LEU A 69 3.96 -3.04 3.14
CA LEU A 69 3.39 -2.41 4.33
C LEU A 69 1.87 -2.30 4.24
N LEU A 70 1.31 -2.04 3.07
CA LEU A 70 -0.14 -2.04 2.86
C LEU A 70 -0.74 -3.39 3.21
N LEU A 71 -0.18 -4.49 2.69
CA LEU A 71 -0.67 -5.85 2.95
C LEU A 71 -0.37 -6.32 4.38
N TYR A 72 0.71 -5.83 4.98
CA TYR A 72 1.05 -6.10 6.37
C TYR A 72 0.04 -5.42 7.31
N GLN A 73 -0.14 -4.11 7.17
CA GLN A 73 -1.00 -3.28 8.01
C GLN A 73 -2.48 -3.59 7.83
N ALA A 74 -2.91 -3.95 6.62
CA ALA A 74 -4.30 -4.33 6.35
C ALA A 74 -4.72 -5.63 7.06
N GLY A 75 -3.75 -6.43 7.54
CA GLY A 75 -4.02 -7.62 8.33
C GLY A 75 -4.22 -8.91 7.51
N PRO A 76 -4.30 -10.06 8.18
CA PRO A 76 -4.34 -11.38 7.55
C PRO A 76 -5.56 -11.57 6.66
N ARG A 77 -6.72 -11.06 7.08
CA ARG A 77 -7.97 -11.22 6.34
C ARG A 77 -7.93 -10.57 4.95
N VAL A 78 -7.31 -9.39 4.85
CA VAL A 78 -7.13 -8.71 3.57
C VAL A 78 -6.14 -9.47 2.68
N ARG A 79 -5.08 -10.06 3.25
CA ARG A 79 -4.14 -10.90 2.50
C ARG A 79 -4.81 -12.15 1.93
N GLU A 80 -5.74 -12.77 2.65
CA GLU A 80 -6.53 -13.90 2.13
C GLU A 80 -7.40 -13.48 0.94
N ILE A 81 -8.13 -12.38 1.07
CA ILE A 81 -8.94 -11.82 -0.02
C ILE A 81 -8.06 -11.51 -1.22
N PHE A 82 -6.91 -10.87 -0.99
CA PHE A 82 -5.98 -10.50 -2.04
C PHE A 82 -5.45 -11.70 -2.83
N LYS A 83 -5.17 -12.83 -2.16
CA LYS A 83 -4.73 -14.09 -2.82
C LYS A 83 -5.78 -14.66 -3.77
N GLN A 84 -7.06 -14.32 -3.60
CA GLN A 84 -8.15 -14.79 -4.46
C GLN A 84 -8.34 -13.91 -5.71
N ILE A 85 -7.71 -12.72 -5.76
CA ILE A 85 -7.87 -11.79 -6.86
C ILE A 85 -6.80 -12.08 -7.93
N PRO A 86 -7.19 -12.31 -9.20
CA PRO A 86 -6.23 -12.47 -10.29
C PRO A 86 -5.62 -11.13 -10.73
N GLU A 87 -4.45 -11.20 -11.36
CA GLU A 87 -3.75 -10.04 -11.96
C GLU A 87 -3.45 -8.92 -10.95
N THR A 88 -2.69 -9.25 -9.92
CA THR A 88 -2.35 -8.34 -8.83
C THR A 88 -1.17 -7.39 -9.11
N GLY A 89 -0.76 -7.26 -10.38
CA GLY A 89 0.44 -6.54 -10.78
C GLY A 89 1.74 -7.15 -10.24
N THR A 90 2.82 -6.39 -10.37
CA THR A 90 4.17 -6.69 -9.86
C THR A 90 4.34 -6.24 -8.40
N ASP A 91 5.47 -6.58 -7.76
CA ASP A 91 5.72 -6.25 -6.36
C ASP A 91 5.89 -4.74 -6.07
N THR A 92 6.00 -3.91 -7.10
CA THR A 92 6.04 -2.45 -6.98
C THR A 92 4.67 -1.78 -7.15
N ASP A 93 3.66 -2.52 -7.61
CA ASP A 93 2.38 -1.94 -8.01
C ASP A 93 1.41 -1.76 -6.83
N CYS A 94 1.74 -0.86 -5.90
CA CYS A 94 0.90 -0.56 -4.75
C CYS A 94 -0.50 -0.05 -5.14
N ASN A 95 -0.59 0.73 -6.21
CA ASN A 95 -1.87 1.25 -6.71
C ASN A 95 -2.77 0.16 -7.26
N ILE A 96 -2.21 -0.83 -7.97
CA ILE A 96 -3.00 -1.97 -8.49
C ILE A 96 -3.60 -2.77 -7.33
N VAL A 97 -2.86 -2.97 -6.22
CA VAL A 97 -3.41 -3.63 -5.02
C VAL A 97 -4.59 -2.87 -4.46
N LYS A 98 -4.45 -1.56 -4.29
CA LYS A 98 -5.50 -0.67 -3.77
C LYS A 98 -6.76 -0.72 -4.63
N GLU A 99 -6.60 -0.64 -5.95
CA GLU A 99 -7.72 -0.68 -6.91
C GLU A 99 -8.42 -2.04 -6.91
N LYS A 100 -7.66 -3.14 -6.91
CA LYS A 100 -8.20 -4.50 -6.91
C LYS A 100 -8.96 -4.81 -5.61
N LEU A 101 -8.41 -4.43 -4.47
CA LEU A 101 -9.10 -4.55 -3.17
C LEU A 101 -10.34 -3.67 -3.11
N LYS A 102 -10.25 -2.42 -3.59
CA LYS A 102 -11.42 -1.52 -3.69
C LYS A 102 -12.52 -2.11 -4.57
N ALA A 103 -12.17 -2.69 -5.72
CA ALA A 103 -13.13 -3.37 -6.58
C ALA A 103 -13.78 -4.56 -5.86
N TYR A 104 -13.01 -5.37 -5.14
CA TYR A 104 -13.56 -6.46 -4.33
C TYR A 104 -14.55 -5.97 -3.27
N PHE A 105 -14.19 -4.90 -2.55
CA PHE A 105 -15.00 -4.31 -1.48
C PHE A 105 -16.18 -3.45 -1.97
N ASP A 106 -16.26 -3.17 -3.27
CA ASP A 106 -17.37 -2.49 -3.91
C ASP A 106 -18.25 -3.51 -4.67
N PRO A 107 -19.29 -4.07 -4.02
CA PRO A 107 -20.12 -5.10 -4.63
C PRO A 107 -20.89 -4.61 -5.87
N GLN A 108 -20.93 -3.31 -6.15
CA GLN A 108 -21.66 -2.78 -7.30
C GLN A 108 -20.91 -3.03 -8.64
N LYS A 109 -19.57 -3.12 -8.63
CA LYS A 109 -18.75 -3.33 -9.85
C LYS A 109 -18.47 -4.80 -10.19
N ASN A 110 -18.64 -5.74 -9.26
CA ASN A 110 -18.26 -7.15 -9.45
C ASN A 110 -19.36 -8.03 -10.07
N ARG A 111 -20.52 -7.48 -10.40
CA ARG A 111 -21.58 -8.23 -11.10
C ARG A 111 -21.24 -8.60 -12.56
N GLY A 112 -20.15 -8.07 -13.13
CA GLY A 112 -19.77 -8.29 -14.54
C GLY A 112 -18.56 -9.19 -14.79
N THR A 113 -17.65 -9.38 -13.84
CA THR A 113 -16.33 -9.98 -14.14
C THR A 113 -16.32 -11.50 -14.26
N LYS A 114 -17.36 -12.18 -13.75
CA LYS A 114 -17.49 -13.64 -13.88
C LYS A 114 -17.98 -14.07 -15.27
N PHE A 115 -18.58 -13.17 -16.06
CA PHE A 115 -19.13 -13.50 -17.39
C PHE A 115 -18.11 -13.31 -18.53
N ILE A 116 -17.21 -12.33 -18.42
CA ILE A 116 -16.32 -11.95 -19.54
C ILE A 116 -15.23 -13.01 -19.81
N VAL A 117 -14.73 -13.67 -18.76
CA VAL A 117 -13.68 -14.70 -18.90
C VAL A 117 -14.23 -15.99 -19.52
N LEU A 118 -15.49 -16.35 -19.23
CA LEU A 118 -16.13 -17.54 -19.82
C LEU A 118 -16.49 -17.32 -21.30
N ASP A 119 -16.98 -16.14 -21.68
CA ASP A 119 -17.39 -15.86 -23.07
C ASP A 119 -16.20 -15.83 -24.05
N LYS A 120 -15.03 -15.37 -23.58
CA LYS A 120 -13.79 -15.38 -24.37
C LYS A 120 -13.25 -16.79 -24.63
N GLN A 121 -13.45 -17.72 -23.69
CA GLN A 121 -13.02 -19.11 -23.86
C GLN A 121 -13.97 -19.88 -24.79
N LEU A 122 -15.29 -19.65 -24.71
CA LEU A 122 -16.27 -20.34 -25.55
C LEU A 122 -16.15 -19.99 -27.04
N LYS A 123 -15.84 -18.72 -27.36
CA LYS A 123 -15.71 -18.25 -28.75
C LYS A 123 -14.40 -18.68 -29.44
N ASN A 124 -13.38 -19.06 -28.67
CA ASN A 124 -12.11 -19.54 -29.21
C ASN A 124 -12.13 -21.04 -29.52
N THR A 125 -13.00 -21.81 -28.86
CA THR A 125 -13.13 -23.27 -29.10
C THR A 125 -14.11 -23.62 -30.23
N MET A 126 -15.01 -22.70 -30.61
CA MET A 126 -15.94 -22.90 -31.74
C MET A 126 -15.40 -22.37 -33.09
N ARG A 127 -14.12 -22.01 -33.16
CA ARG A 127 -13.45 -21.52 -34.37
C ARG A 127 -12.34 -22.49 -34.82
N HIS A 128 -12.68 -23.78 -34.87
CA HIS A 128 -11.93 -24.84 -35.55
C HIS A 128 -12.90 -25.73 -36.31
#